data_AF-A0A2K2UCJ3-F1
#
_entry.id   AF-A0A2K2UCJ3-F1
#
_cell.length_a   1.000
_cell.length_b   1.000
_cell.length_c   1.000
_cell.angle_alpha   90.00
_cell.angle_beta   90.00
_cell.angle_gamma   90.00
#
_symmetry.space_group_name_H-M   'P 1'
#
loop_
_entity.id
_entity.type
_entity.pdbx_description
1 polymer ?
#
loop_
_entity_poly.entity_id
_entity_poly.type
_entity_poly.pdbx_seq_one_letter_code
_entity_poly.pdbx_strand_id
1 'polypeptide(L)' 'MGRGSGPARIDVALLAAMLNPAIFVILLGGLLLGYDPAVLIVVGIVGYTTWGVLKYIANRQSRE' A
#
# COMPACT_ATOMS: atom_id res chain seq x y z
N MET A 1 -31.83 -8.95 8.51
CA MET A 1 -31.15 -8.73 7.21
C MET A 1 -31.19 -7.25 6.88
N GLY A 2 -30.04 -6.61 6.70
CA GLY A 2 -29.93 -5.22 6.28
C GLY A 2 -28.55 -4.97 5.70
N ARG A 3 -28.22 -5.65 4.58
CA ARG A 3 -27.04 -5.29 3.78
C ARG A 3 -27.38 -4.00 3.05
N GLY A 4 -27.12 -2.88 3.70
CA GLY A 4 -27.04 -1.59 3.05
C GLY A 4 -25.78 -1.57 2.19
N SER A 5 -25.97 -1.63 0.87
CA SER A 5 -24.96 -1.31 -0.12
C SER A 5 -24.66 0.19 -0.05
N GLY A 6 -23.88 0.63 0.95
CA GLY A 6 -23.22 1.94 0.90
C GLY A 6 -22.13 1.93 -0.18
N PRO A 7 -21.75 3.08 -0.77
CA PRO A 7 -20.62 3.13 -1.69
C PRO A 7 -19.45 2.45 -1.00
N ALA A 8 -18.80 1.48 -1.66
CA ALA A 8 -17.73 0.69 -1.08
C ALA A 8 -16.76 1.63 -0.36
N ARG A 9 -16.87 1.72 0.96
CA ARG A 9 -16.01 2.58 1.77
C ARG A 9 -14.65 1.93 1.63
N ILE A 10 -13.81 2.53 0.81
CA ILE A 10 -12.46 2.03 0.58
C ILE A 10 -11.80 2.04 1.96
N ASP A 11 -11.59 0.85 2.53
CA ASP A 11 -10.89 0.69 3.81
C ASP A 11 -9.42 1.02 3.56
N VAL A 12 -9.07 2.29 3.68
CA VAL A 12 -7.72 2.80 3.48
C VAL A 12 -6.74 2.10 4.43
N ALA A 13 -7.21 1.68 5.60
CA ALA A 13 -6.47 0.85 6.53
C ALA A 13 -6.17 -0.55 5.97
N LEU A 14 -7.14 -1.22 5.33
CA LEU A 14 -6.95 -2.51 4.66
C LEU A 14 -6.02 -2.36 3.45
N LEU A 15 -6.19 -1.30 2.66
CA LEU A 15 -5.29 -0.98 1.55
C LEU A 15 -3.87 -0.76 2.02
N ALA A 16 -3.65 0.02 3.09
CA ALA A 16 -2.32 0.19 3.67
C ALA A 16 -1.75 -1.15 4.19
N ALA A 17 -2.58 -1.98 4.81
CA ALA A 17 -2.15 -3.30 5.30
C ALA A 17 -1.74 -4.25 4.17
N MET A 18 -2.41 -4.22 3.01
CA MET A 18 -2.06 -5.03 1.84
C MET A 18 -0.94 -4.43 0.99
N LEU A 19 -0.80 -3.11 0.96
CA LEU A 19 0.19 -2.42 0.16
C LEU A 19 1.62 -2.70 0.63
N ASN A 20 1.86 -2.81 1.94
CA ASN A 20 3.18 -3.15 2.49
C ASN A 20 3.72 -4.52 2.01
N PRO A 21 2.98 -5.65 2.17
CA PRO A 21 3.44 -6.93 1.63
C PRO A 21 3.50 -6.94 0.10
N ALA A 22 2.62 -6.20 -0.60
CA ALA A 22 2.71 -6.10 -2.06
C ALA A 22 4.01 -5.42 -2.52
N ILE A 23 4.40 -4.30 -1.91
CA ILE A 23 5.68 -3.61 -2.19
C ILE A 23 6.85 -4.55 -1.91
N PHE A 24 6.81 -5.29 -0.81
CA PHE A 24 7.86 -6.25 -0.47
C PHE A 24 8.01 -7.35 -1.53
N VAL A 25 6.90 -7.92 -2.01
CA VAL A 25 6.91 -8.94 -3.07
C VAL A 25 7.47 -8.38 -4.38
N ILE A 26 7.14 -7.14 -4.73
CA ILE A 26 7.65 -6.48 -5.95
C ILE A 26 9.16 -6.26 -5.85
N LEU A 27 9.65 -5.80 -4.70
CA LEU A 27 11.09 -5.59 -4.47
C LEU A 27 11.86 -6.92 -4.46
N LEU A 28 11.34 -7.92 -3.74
CA LEU A 28 11.94 -9.24 -3.67
C LEU A 28 11.92 -9.94 -5.04
N GLY A 29 10.81 -9.86 -5.75
CA GLY A 29 10.65 -10.40 -7.10
C GLY A 29 11.59 -9.73 -8.09
N GLY A 30 11.69 -8.40 -8.07
CA GLY A 30 12.65 -7.65 -8.89
C GLY A 30 14.09 -8.07 -8.59
N LEU A 31 14.42 -8.29 -7.32
CA LEU A 31 15.78 -8.66 -6.91
C LEU A 31 16.13 -10.06 -7.38
N LEU A 32 15.21 -11.02 -7.24
CA LEU A 32 15.38 -12.41 -7.69
C LEU A 32 15.44 -12.52 -9.22
N LEU A 33 14.73 -11.66 -9.93
CA LEU A 33 14.77 -11.57 -11.39
C LEU A 33 16.01 -10.84 -11.93
N GLY A 34 16.86 -10.32 -11.04
CA GLY A 34 18.10 -9.63 -11.42
C GLY A 34 17.88 -8.24 -12.02
N TYR A 35 16.76 -7.56 -11.68
CA TYR A 35 16.55 -6.17 -12.07
C TYR A 35 17.60 -5.25 -11.44
N ASP A 36 17.84 -4.14 -12.12
CA ASP A 36 18.81 -3.14 -11.67
C ASP A 36 18.48 -2.61 -10.26
N PRO A 37 19.46 -2.60 -9.33
CA PRO A 37 19.25 -2.15 -7.96
C PRO A 37 18.72 -0.73 -7.86
N ALA A 38 19.11 0.19 -8.76
CA ALA A 38 18.62 1.57 -8.72
C ALA A 38 17.11 1.61 -9.04
N VAL A 39 16.64 0.78 -9.98
CA VAL A 39 15.20 0.65 -10.28
C VAL A 39 14.44 0.14 -9.06
N LEU A 40 14.97 -0.89 -8.38
CA LEU A 40 14.36 -1.41 -7.14
C LEU A 40 14.29 -0.34 -6.06
N ILE A 41 15.35 0.44 -5.87
CA ILE A 41 15.38 1.52 -4.88
C ILE A 41 14.30 2.55 -5.18
N VAL A 42 14.15 2.97 -6.45
CA VAL A 42 13.11 3.91 -6.87
C VAL A 42 11.71 3.35 -6.60
N VAL A 43 11.47 2.09 -6.96
CA VAL A 43 10.20 1.41 -6.69
C VAL A 43 9.92 1.34 -5.18
N GLY A 44 10.94 1.06 -4.37
CA GLY A 44 10.84 1.05 -2.91
C GLY A 44 10.46 2.43 -2.36
N ILE A 45 11.13 3.49 -2.80
CA ILE A 45 10.84 4.86 -2.39
C ILE A 45 9.40 5.23 -2.75
N VAL A 46 8.99 5.00 -3.99
CA VAL A 46 7.62 5.33 -4.45
C VAL A 46 6.57 4.52 -3.71
N GLY A 47 6.80 3.22 -3.53
CA GLY A 47 5.92 2.32 -2.80
C GLY A 47 5.76 2.72 -1.34
N TYR A 48 6.86 2.89 -0.61
CA TYR A 48 6.82 3.25 0.81
C TYR A 48 6.30 4.67 1.05
N THR A 49 6.56 5.61 0.15
CA THR A 49 5.97 6.96 0.21
C THR A 49 4.45 6.87 0.08
N THR A 50 3.95 6.11 -0.89
CA THR A 50 2.51 5.90 -1.09
C THR A 50 1.88 5.22 0.12
N TRP A 51 2.50 4.18 0.66
CA TRP A 51 2.05 3.52 1.88
C TRP A 51 1.99 4.47 3.08
N GLY A 52 3.01 5.31 3.27
CA GLY A 52 3.06 6.32 4.33
C GLY A 52 1.90 7.32 4.22
N VAL A 53 1.60 7.78 3.00
CA VAL A 53 0.47 8.68 2.75
C VAL A 53 -0.86 7.99 3.04
N LEU A 54 -1.08 6.76 2.57
CA LEU A 54 -2.31 6.00 2.88
C LEU A 54 -2.49 5.80 4.39
N LYS A 55 -1.42 5.44 5.11
CA LYS A 55 -1.47 5.28 6.56
C LYS A 55 -1.76 6.59 7.29
N TYR A 56 -1.19 7.70 6.81
CA TYR A 56 -1.48 9.02 7.34
C TYR A 56 -2.95 9.41 7.17
N ILE A 57 -3.51 9.17 5.99
CA ILE A 57 -4.93 9.45 5.68
C ILE A 57 -5.84 8.53 6.52
N ALA A 58 -5.53 7.24 6.62
CA ALA A 58 -6.29 6.30 7.44
C ALA A 58 -6.32 6.73 8.91
N ASN A 59 -5.19 7.17 9.47
CA ASN A 59 -5.11 7.68 10.84
C ASN A 59 -5.89 8.99 11.05
N ARG A 60 -5.99 9.83 10.01
CA ARG A 60 -6.84 11.03 10.03
C ARG A 60 -8.32 10.67 10.01
N GLN A 61 -8.72 9.70 9.17
CA GLN A 61 -10.10 9.24 9.06
C GLN A 61 -10.59 8.50 10.31
N SER A 62 -9.71 7.84 11.07
CA SER A 62 -10.07 7.21 12.36
C SER A 62 -10.17 8.21 13.52
N ARG A 63 -9.77 9.47 13.33
CA ARG A 63 -9.84 10.54 14.35
C ARG A 63 -11.06 11.45 14.21
N GLU A 64 -11.82 11.31 13.13
CA GLU A 64 -13.11 11.97 12.89
C GLU A 64 -14.26 11.00 13.21
#